data_AF-A0AAU6G116-F1
#
_entry.id   AF-A0AAU6G116-F1
#
_cell.length_a   1.000
_cell.length_b   1.000
_cell.length_c   1.000
_cell.angle_alpha   90.00
_cell.angle_beta   90.00
_cell.angle_gamma   90.00
#
_symmetry.space_group_name_H-M   'P 1'
#
loop_
_entity.id
_entity.type
_entity.pdbx_description
1 polymer ?
#
loop_
_entity_poly.entity_id
_entity_poly.type
_entity_poly.pdbx_seq_one_letter_code
_entity_poly.pdbx_strand_id
1 'polypeptide(L)'
;MSSRDRDLAYQAVARAFVDGDPLDQAGGPLDVRTVVAGIRTEARDGFLLEEVPWERFPEGVSVREYMERLRSGDAVRGSLGMLNGLCANDLRAAVAPTVPFLIRVGTDPESDHRAEALAVTAEVARMQHQGVCTRADMMRFRGDDEWFFEVTGYLQNWSVQAARDAIAADTDLLLPLLDDPDPEVRIAAAYALAAASAGAQNILSAFQARLLAEQDPAVRAGLVLAIAQLARAHQDSSTVEWLRACWPDPARPPEVRVSAALGWLCLTDLPVPDELPSMLDDFATPETTRPMAQLPWMRAAESTHRNGLHRCLHAMLQPDTADAEDRSDDPWS
;
A
#
# COMPACT_ATOMS: atom_id res chain seq x y z
N MET A 1 6.91 -34.22 6.37
CA MET A 1 7.70 -33.06 6.78
C MET A 1 7.95 -32.21 5.56
N SER A 2 7.25 -31.07 5.50
CA SER A 2 7.40 -30.09 4.42
C SER A 2 8.80 -29.46 4.47
N SER A 3 9.22 -28.77 3.40
CA SER A 3 10.48 -28.01 3.42
C SER A 3 10.45 -26.88 4.47
N ARG A 4 9.27 -26.31 4.74
CA ARG A 4 9.06 -25.26 5.75
C ARG A 4 9.29 -25.75 7.17
N ASP A 5 8.94 -27.01 7.46
CA ASP A 5 9.11 -27.59 8.80
C ASP A 5 10.59 -27.75 9.21
N ARG A 6 11.53 -27.62 8.26
CA ARG A 6 12.97 -27.74 8.50
C ARG A 6 13.70 -26.38 8.54
N ASP A 7 13.01 -25.30 8.18
CA ASP A 7 13.58 -23.97 8.18
C ASP A 7 13.55 -23.39 9.61
N LEU A 8 14.72 -22.97 10.10
CA LEU A 8 14.88 -22.45 11.46
C LEU A 8 14.11 -21.15 11.69
N ALA A 9 13.97 -20.30 10.66
CA ALA A 9 13.21 -19.05 10.77
C ALA A 9 11.71 -19.34 10.92
N TYR A 10 11.18 -20.26 10.12
CA TYR A 10 9.78 -20.70 10.25
C TYR A 10 9.51 -21.32 11.63
N GLN A 11 10.42 -22.15 12.15
CA GLN A 11 10.27 -22.73 13.49
C GLN A 11 10.33 -21.66 14.59
N ALA A 12 11.21 -20.67 14.47
CA ALA A 12 11.33 -19.58 15.44
C ALA A 12 10.07 -18.72 15.45
N VAL A 13 9.55 -18.35 14.28
CA VAL A 13 8.30 -17.60 14.14
C VAL A 13 7.12 -18.37 14.71
N ALA A 14 6.95 -19.65 14.36
CA ALA A 14 5.87 -20.48 14.88
C ALA A 14 5.90 -20.54 16.42
N ARG A 15 7.07 -20.80 17.02
CA ARG A 15 7.22 -20.83 18.49
C ARG A 15 6.89 -19.50 19.16
N ALA A 16 7.23 -18.39 18.50
CA ALA A 16 7.12 -17.06 19.09
C ALA A 16 5.72 -16.45 18.96
N PHE A 17 5.05 -16.67 17.83
CA PHE A 17 3.80 -15.98 17.47
C PHE A 17 2.58 -16.90 17.38
N VAL A 18 2.77 -18.20 17.13
CA VAL A 18 1.67 -19.18 17.04
C VAL A 18 1.53 -19.94 18.36
N ASP A 19 2.65 -20.44 18.90
CA ASP A 19 2.67 -21.21 20.15
C ASP A 19 2.90 -20.33 21.39
N GLY A 20 3.32 -19.08 21.20
CA GLY A 20 3.69 -18.12 22.24
C GLY A 20 2.81 -16.86 22.24
N ASP A 21 3.07 -15.95 23.19
CA ASP A 21 2.46 -14.62 23.18
C ASP A 21 3.30 -13.67 22.30
N PRO A 22 2.76 -13.12 21.19
CA PRO A 22 3.45 -12.12 20.37
C PRO A 22 4.02 -10.95 21.17
N LEU A 23 3.37 -10.53 22.27
CA LEU A 23 3.81 -9.40 23.06
C LEU A 23 5.14 -9.64 23.78
N ASP A 24 5.49 -10.90 24.09
CA ASP A 24 6.79 -11.25 24.66
C ASP A 24 7.95 -10.98 23.69
N GLN A 25 7.65 -10.85 22.39
CA GLN A 25 8.65 -10.55 21.36
C GLN A 25 8.86 -9.06 21.14
N ALA A 26 8.04 -8.19 21.74
CA ALA A 26 8.07 -6.75 21.48
C ALA A 26 9.41 -6.13 21.90
N GLY A 27 10.03 -5.34 21.03
CA GLY A 27 11.38 -4.81 21.25
C GLY A 27 12.51 -5.84 21.10
N GLY A 28 12.17 -7.10 20.81
CA GLY A 28 13.10 -8.20 20.69
C GLY A 28 13.67 -8.40 19.28
N PRO A 29 14.49 -9.44 19.08
CA PRO A 29 15.16 -9.71 17.81
C PRO A 29 14.21 -10.12 16.68
N LEU A 30 13.03 -10.64 17.02
CA LEU A 30 11.96 -11.01 16.08
C LEU A 30 10.95 -9.87 15.87
N ASP A 31 11.06 -8.75 16.58
CA ASP A 31 10.22 -7.58 16.32
C ASP A 31 10.76 -6.82 15.11
N VAL A 32 10.16 -7.06 13.95
CA VAL A 32 10.55 -6.41 12.69
C VAL A 32 10.51 -4.88 12.76
N ARG A 33 9.65 -4.28 13.61
CA ARG A 33 9.62 -2.82 13.80
C ARG A 33 10.93 -2.34 14.43
N THR A 34 11.40 -3.08 15.43
CA THR A 34 12.69 -2.80 16.09
C THR A 34 13.86 -3.02 15.12
N VAL A 35 13.79 -4.08 14.30
CA VAL A 35 14.82 -4.35 13.28
C VAL A 35 14.88 -3.21 12.26
N VAL A 36 13.75 -2.82 11.68
CA VAL A 36 13.67 -1.74 10.66
C VAL A 36 14.11 -0.40 11.24
N ALA A 37 13.62 -0.03 12.43
CA ALA A 37 14.01 1.20 13.10
C ALA A 37 15.50 1.23 13.47
N GLY A 38 16.09 0.06 13.74
CA GLY A 38 17.49 -0.10 14.10
C GLY A 38 18.48 -0.08 12.93
N ILE A 39 18.02 -0.14 11.68
CA ILE A 39 18.90 -0.05 10.51
C ILE A 39 19.55 1.33 10.52
N ARG A 40 20.87 1.41 10.52
CA ARG A 40 21.58 2.70 10.60
C ARG A 40 21.40 3.50 9.31
N THR A 41 21.44 4.83 9.41
CA THR A 41 21.36 5.70 8.22
C THR A 41 22.46 5.37 7.21
N GLU A 42 23.69 5.14 7.68
CA GLU A 42 24.81 4.77 6.80
C GLU A 42 24.59 3.44 6.10
N ALA A 43 23.90 2.49 6.75
CA ALA A 43 23.57 1.21 6.13
C ALA A 43 22.52 1.36 5.02
N ARG A 44 21.48 2.17 5.27
CA ARG A 44 20.42 2.45 4.29
C ARG A 44 20.95 3.19 3.08
N ASP A 45 21.74 4.24 3.31
CA ASP A 45 22.27 5.09 2.25
C ASP A 45 23.43 4.42 1.49
N GLY A 46 24.23 3.59 2.17
CA GLY A 46 25.29 2.78 1.57
C GLY A 46 24.84 1.45 0.99
N PHE A 47 23.55 1.10 1.11
CA PHE A 47 22.98 -0.19 0.69
C PHE A 47 23.70 -1.40 1.31
N LEU A 48 24.05 -1.30 2.60
CA LEU A 48 24.77 -2.33 3.37
C LEU A 48 23.79 -3.42 3.86
N LEU A 49 23.35 -4.27 2.95
CA LEU A 49 22.37 -5.33 3.21
C LEU A 49 22.85 -6.33 4.27
N GLU A 50 24.15 -6.54 4.40
CA GLU A 50 24.74 -7.45 5.37
C GLU A 50 24.53 -7.04 6.84
N GLU A 51 24.16 -5.78 7.10
CA GLU A 51 23.87 -5.29 8.45
C GLU A 51 22.45 -5.64 8.92
N VAL A 52 21.60 -6.13 8.02
CA VAL A 52 20.21 -6.51 8.35
C VAL A 52 20.15 -8.01 8.65
N PRO A 53 19.50 -8.43 9.77
CA PRO A 53 19.45 -9.83 10.18
C PRO A 53 18.33 -10.60 9.44
N TRP A 54 18.48 -10.74 8.13
CA TRP A 54 17.49 -11.34 7.23
C TRP A 54 17.08 -12.76 7.65
N GLU A 55 18.01 -13.55 8.17
CA GLU A 55 17.81 -14.94 8.58
C GLU A 55 16.79 -15.13 9.72
N ARG A 56 16.35 -14.04 10.35
CA ARG A 56 15.33 -14.07 11.40
C ARG A 56 13.91 -14.20 10.86
N PHE A 57 13.70 -13.88 9.59
CA PHE A 57 12.38 -13.85 8.98
C PHE A 57 12.26 -14.94 7.91
N PRO A 58 11.14 -15.69 7.87
CA PRO A 58 10.84 -16.63 6.80
C PRO A 58 10.95 -15.96 5.42
N GLU A 59 11.68 -16.55 4.47
CA GLU A 59 12.04 -15.97 3.16
C GLU A 59 13.07 -14.81 3.19
N GLY A 60 13.58 -14.42 4.35
CA GLY A 60 14.49 -13.27 4.46
C GLY A 60 15.79 -13.41 3.67
N VAL A 61 16.38 -14.61 3.62
CA VAL A 61 17.57 -14.87 2.79
C VAL A 61 17.27 -14.67 1.30
N SER A 62 16.13 -15.18 0.83
CA SER A 62 15.66 -14.98 -0.56
C SER A 62 15.45 -13.48 -0.85
N VAL A 63 14.85 -12.74 0.08
CA VAL A 63 14.64 -11.29 -0.04
C VAL A 63 15.98 -10.55 -0.14
N ARG A 64 16.96 -10.90 0.69
CA ARG A 64 18.31 -10.34 0.60
C ARG A 64 18.92 -10.56 -0.78
N GLU A 65 18.82 -11.76 -1.35
CA GLU A 65 19.34 -12.06 -2.69
C GLU A 65 18.66 -11.20 -3.77
N TYR A 66 17.36 -10.96 -3.67
CA TYR A 66 16.66 -10.04 -4.57
C TYR A 66 17.17 -8.60 -4.43
N MET A 67 17.44 -8.14 -3.20
CA MET A 67 18.02 -6.83 -2.96
C MET A 67 19.47 -6.71 -3.46
N GLU A 68 20.27 -7.79 -3.37
CA GLU A 68 21.63 -7.82 -3.91
C GLU A 68 21.63 -7.71 -5.45
N ARG A 69 20.70 -8.39 -6.12
CA ARG A 69 20.48 -8.28 -7.57
C ARG A 69 20.02 -6.87 -7.98
N LEU A 70 19.07 -6.30 -7.22
CA LEU A 70 18.64 -4.92 -7.38
C LEU A 70 19.83 -3.95 -7.32
N ARG A 71 20.71 -4.10 -6.33
CA ARG A 71 21.92 -3.28 -6.16
C ARG A 71 22.92 -3.45 -7.30
N SER A 72 23.09 -4.67 -7.81
CA SER A 72 24.03 -4.93 -8.91
C SER A 72 23.51 -4.50 -10.28
N GLY A 73 22.26 -4.01 -10.36
CA GLY A 73 21.60 -3.70 -11.62
C GLY A 73 21.18 -4.93 -12.43
N ASP A 74 21.30 -6.13 -11.84
CA ASP A 74 20.94 -7.39 -12.51
C ASP A 74 19.49 -7.74 -12.22
N ALA A 75 18.72 -8.06 -13.27
CA ALA A 75 17.32 -8.47 -13.16
C ALA A 75 16.46 -7.59 -12.23
N VAL A 76 16.68 -6.26 -12.24
CA VAL A 76 16.04 -5.29 -11.32
C VAL A 76 14.52 -5.45 -11.28
N ARG A 77 13.87 -5.39 -12.44
CA ARG A 77 12.41 -5.58 -12.56
C ARG A 77 11.95 -6.94 -12.03
N GLY A 78 12.74 -7.99 -12.29
CA GLY A 78 12.46 -9.32 -11.75
C GLY A 78 12.50 -9.33 -10.23
N SER A 79 13.49 -8.68 -9.63
CA SER A 79 13.65 -8.59 -8.18
C SER A 79 12.53 -7.80 -7.52
N LEU A 80 12.14 -6.63 -8.04
CA LEU A 80 11.00 -5.85 -7.54
C LEU A 80 9.68 -6.62 -7.68
N GLY A 81 9.49 -7.30 -8.82
CA GLY A 81 8.34 -8.18 -9.03
C GLY A 81 8.26 -9.33 -8.01
N MET A 82 9.39 -9.92 -7.63
CA MET A 82 9.45 -10.96 -6.59
C MET A 82 9.09 -10.41 -5.21
N LEU A 83 9.61 -9.24 -4.83
CA LEU A 83 9.25 -8.57 -3.57
C LEU A 83 7.75 -8.25 -3.51
N ASN A 84 7.20 -7.73 -4.61
CA ASN A 84 5.77 -7.49 -4.75
C ASN A 84 4.96 -8.79 -4.61
N GLY A 85 5.41 -9.87 -5.26
CA GLY A 85 4.79 -11.18 -5.17
C GLY A 85 4.79 -11.76 -3.76
N LEU A 86 5.85 -11.54 -2.97
CA LEU A 86 5.88 -11.93 -1.56
C LEU A 86 4.83 -11.15 -0.75
N CYS A 87 4.69 -9.84 -0.97
CA CYS A 87 3.62 -9.05 -0.33
C CYS A 87 2.22 -9.53 -0.72
N ALA A 88 2.01 -9.87 -2.00
CA ALA A 88 0.74 -10.41 -2.48
C ALA A 88 0.40 -11.78 -1.86
N ASN A 89 1.42 -12.61 -1.60
CA ASN A 89 1.28 -13.92 -0.95
C ASN A 89 1.32 -13.86 0.59
N ASP A 90 1.21 -12.66 1.15
CA ASP A 90 1.18 -12.40 2.58
C ASP A 90 2.44 -12.82 3.36
N LEU A 91 3.60 -12.48 2.79
CA LEU A 91 4.94 -12.73 3.33
C LEU A 91 5.68 -11.40 3.58
N ARG A 92 5.05 -10.49 4.32
CA ARG A 92 5.54 -9.10 4.50
C ARG A 92 6.68 -8.98 5.50
N ALA A 93 6.76 -9.87 6.49
CA ALA A 93 7.77 -9.78 7.55
C ALA A 93 9.20 -9.77 7.01
N ALA A 94 9.48 -10.58 5.99
CA ALA A 94 10.78 -10.59 5.32
C ALA A 94 11.02 -9.41 4.38
N VAL A 95 9.96 -8.77 3.87
CA VAL A 95 10.08 -7.64 2.94
C VAL A 95 10.15 -6.30 3.67
N ALA A 96 9.58 -6.17 4.88
CA ALA A 96 9.62 -4.94 5.68
C ALA A 96 11.02 -4.33 5.86
N PRO A 97 12.10 -5.10 6.10
CA PRO A 97 13.46 -4.56 6.16
C PRO A 97 13.99 -3.95 4.87
N THR A 98 13.35 -4.20 3.71
CA THR A 98 13.73 -3.60 2.43
C THR A 98 13.25 -2.15 2.27
N VAL A 99 12.20 -1.74 3.00
CA VAL A 99 11.51 -0.45 2.81
C VAL A 99 12.46 0.74 2.81
N PRO A 100 13.38 0.91 3.78
CA PRO A 100 14.28 2.07 3.73
C PRO A 100 15.21 2.07 2.51
N PHE A 101 15.64 0.90 2.03
CA PHE A 101 16.48 0.77 0.83
C PHE A 101 15.69 1.05 -0.45
N LEU A 102 14.45 0.56 -0.54
CA LEU A 102 13.56 0.82 -1.66
C LEU A 102 13.22 2.31 -1.79
N ILE A 103 13.12 3.04 -0.67
CA ILE A 103 13.01 4.51 -0.69
C ILE A 103 14.24 5.15 -1.34
N ARG A 104 15.46 4.66 -1.09
CA ARG A 104 16.68 5.16 -1.75
C ARG A 104 16.65 4.87 -3.25
N VAL A 105 16.22 3.66 -3.65
CA VAL A 105 16.05 3.31 -5.08
C VAL A 105 14.98 4.18 -5.76
N GLY A 106 13.90 4.52 -5.04
CA GLY A 106 12.83 5.40 -5.51
C GLY A 106 13.24 6.87 -5.66
N THR A 107 14.19 7.31 -4.83
CA THR A 107 14.64 8.71 -4.77
C THR A 107 15.89 8.98 -5.61
N ASP A 108 16.61 7.93 -6.02
CA ASP A 108 17.74 8.04 -6.95
C ASP A 108 17.25 8.47 -8.34
N PRO A 109 17.61 9.68 -8.83
CA PRO A 109 17.19 10.16 -10.14
C PRO A 109 17.77 9.34 -11.31
N GLU A 110 18.83 8.57 -11.10
CA GLU A 110 19.45 7.74 -12.14
C GLU A 110 18.82 6.34 -12.26
N SER A 111 17.88 6.00 -11.37
CA SER A 111 17.18 4.71 -11.38
C SER A 111 16.03 4.73 -12.40
N ASP A 112 15.99 3.74 -13.30
CA ASP A 112 14.87 3.54 -14.23
C ASP A 112 13.65 2.88 -13.56
N HIS A 113 13.75 2.51 -12.28
CA HIS A 113 12.76 1.70 -11.56
C HIS A 113 12.17 2.41 -10.34
N ARG A 114 12.22 3.74 -10.33
CA ARG A 114 11.82 4.57 -9.19
C ARG A 114 10.37 4.34 -8.77
N ALA A 115 9.44 4.44 -9.73
CA ALA A 115 8.01 4.25 -9.46
C ALA A 115 7.70 2.84 -8.95
N GLU A 116 8.36 1.81 -9.49
CA GLU A 116 8.17 0.41 -9.09
C GLU A 116 8.70 0.17 -7.66
N ALA A 117 9.87 0.72 -7.30
CA ALA A 117 10.42 0.63 -5.94
C ALA A 117 9.53 1.33 -4.90
N LEU A 118 8.98 2.52 -5.24
CA LEU A 118 8.03 3.24 -4.38
C LEU A 118 6.70 2.50 -4.25
N ALA A 119 6.22 1.87 -5.32
CA ALA A 119 5.03 1.03 -5.27
C ALA A 119 5.24 -0.14 -4.30
N VAL A 120 6.34 -0.89 -4.41
CA VAL A 120 6.66 -1.99 -3.46
C VAL A 120 6.75 -1.47 -2.02
N THR A 121 7.38 -0.30 -1.81
CA THR A 121 7.45 0.37 -0.50
C THR A 121 6.05 0.52 0.12
N ALA A 122 5.07 0.98 -0.67
CA ALA A 122 3.69 1.15 -0.24
C ALA A 122 2.97 -0.20 -0.02
N GLU A 123 3.22 -1.21 -0.87
CA GLU A 123 2.58 -2.53 -0.78
C GLU A 123 2.90 -3.26 0.54
N VAL A 124 4.14 -3.10 1.04
CA VAL A 124 4.55 -3.66 2.34
C VAL A 124 3.80 -2.97 3.49
N ALA A 125 3.54 -1.67 3.35
CA ALA A 125 2.86 -0.85 4.34
C ALA A 125 1.33 -1.06 4.38
N ARG A 126 0.79 -1.93 3.53
CA ARG A 126 -0.64 -2.25 3.47
C ARG A 126 -0.87 -3.69 3.88
N MET A 127 -1.95 -3.95 4.63
CA MET A 127 -2.40 -5.32 4.89
C MET A 127 -2.95 -5.96 3.61
N GLN A 128 -3.26 -7.25 3.68
CA GLN A 128 -3.83 -8.02 2.57
C GLN A 128 -5.01 -7.29 1.91
N HIS A 129 -4.74 -6.59 0.82
CA HIS A 129 -5.68 -5.71 0.11
C HIS A 129 -5.86 -6.10 -1.36
N GLN A 130 -5.17 -7.16 -1.80
CA GLN A 130 -5.34 -7.73 -3.13
C GLN A 130 -6.73 -8.35 -3.23
N GLY A 131 -7.47 -7.97 -4.28
CA GLY A 131 -8.88 -8.30 -4.49
C GLY A 131 -9.86 -7.54 -3.59
N VAL A 132 -9.38 -6.67 -2.70
CA VAL A 132 -10.23 -5.97 -1.72
C VAL A 132 -10.75 -4.67 -2.31
N CYS A 133 -12.08 -4.53 -2.35
CA CYS A 133 -12.73 -3.37 -2.97
C CYS A 133 -13.97 -2.85 -2.19
N THR A 134 -14.20 -3.36 -0.98
CA THR A 134 -15.32 -2.91 -0.12
C THR A 134 -15.02 -1.54 0.49
N ARG A 135 -16.08 -0.83 0.91
CA ARG A 135 -15.95 0.44 1.65
C ARG A 135 -15.08 0.28 2.90
N ALA A 136 -15.33 -0.78 3.65
CA ALA A 136 -14.70 -1.01 4.94
C ALA A 136 -13.19 -1.25 4.83
N ASP A 137 -12.73 -1.86 3.73
CA ASP A 137 -11.41 -2.47 3.67
C ASP A 137 -10.45 -1.83 2.65
N MET A 138 -10.93 -1.25 1.54
CA MET A 138 -10.07 -0.77 0.44
C MET A 138 -8.98 0.23 0.88
N MET A 139 -9.28 1.09 1.86
CA MET A 139 -8.34 2.10 2.39
C MET A 139 -7.95 1.85 3.86
N ARG A 140 -8.31 0.69 4.42
CA ARG A 140 -8.17 0.44 5.86
C ARG A 140 -6.74 0.05 6.23
N PHE A 141 -6.21 0.74 7.23
CA PHE A 141 -5.15 0.22 8.08
C PHE A 141 -5.81 -0.35 9.34
N ARG A 142 -5.55 -1.62 9.66
CA ARG A 142 -6.05 -2.22 10.92
C ARG A 142 -5.21 -1.71 12.08
N GLY A 143 -5.84 -1.51 13.23
CA GLY A 143 -5.18 -1.07 14.45
C GLY A 143 -4.51 -2.22 15.20
N ASP A 144 -3.96 -1.90 16.37
CA ASP A 144 -3.32 -2.87 17.27
C ASP A 144 -4.32 -3.80 17.99
N ASP A 145 -5.63 -3.54 17.83
CA ASP A 145 -6.74 -4.24 18.45
C ASP A 145 -7.21 -5.48 17.69
N GLU A 146 -6.79 -5.64 16.42
CA GLU A 146 -7.08 -6.81 15.60
C GLU A 146 -5.77 -7.47 15.13
N TRP A 147 -5.49 -8.68 15.60
CA TRP A 147 -4.25 -9.40 15.24
C TRP A 147 -4.45 -10.23 13.97
N PHE A 148 -3.63 -9.94 12.96
CA PHE A 148 -3.57 -10.69 11.72
C PHE A 148 -2.23 -11.39 11.59
N PHE A 149 -2.26 -12.64 11.16
CA PHE A 149 -1.06 -13.44 10.98
C PHE A 149 -0.84 -13.71 9.50
N GLU A 150 0.41 -13.52 9.07
CA GLU A 150 0.91 -13.90 7.77
C GLU A 150 0.81 -15.42 7.56
N VAL A 151 0.92 -15.88 6.31
CA VAL A 151 0.93 -17.33 6.01
C VAL A 151 2.10 -18.08 6.68
N THR A 152 3.11 -17.35 7.16
CA THR A 152 4.24 -17.86 7.93
C THR A 152 3.95 -18.03 9.43
N GLY A 153 2.82 -17.52 9.90
CA GLY A 153 2.48 -17.39 11.31
C GLY A 153 3.06 -16.15 11.98
N TYR A 154 3.71 -15.25 11.23
CA TYR A 154 4.23 -13.98 11.77
C TYR A 154 3.10 -12.95 11.96
N LEU A 155 3.20 -12.08 12.98
CA LEU A 155 2.19 -11.03 13.23
C LEU A 155 2.27 -9.92 12.17
N GLN A 156 1.37 -9.95 11.18
CA GLN A 156 1.32 -9.06 10.02
C GLN A 156 1.26 -7.58 10.42
N ASN A 157 0.54 -7.25 11.50
CA ASN A 157 0.44 -5.88 12.02
C ASN A 157 1.82 -5.25 12.24
N TRP A 158 2.80 -6.03 12.72
CA TRP A 158 4.14 -5.52 12.98
C TRP A 158 4.92 -5.26 11.69
N SER A 159 4.78 -6.12 10.68
CA SER A 159 5.39 -5.92 9.35
C SER A 159 4.87 -4.63 8.71
N VAL A 160 3.54 -4.45 8.76
CA VAL A 160 2.87 -3.26 8.24
C VAL A 160 3.29 -2.01 9.01
N GLN A 161 3.28 -2.06 10.34
CA GLN A 161 3.70 -0.93 11.18
C GLN A 161 5.16 -0.54 10.90
N ALA A 162 6.06 -1.50 10.78
CA ALA A 162 7.47 -1.25 10.50
C ALA A 162 7.68 -0.51 9.18
N ALA A 163 6.95 -0.89 8.13
CA ALA A 163 6.99 -0.22 6.84
C ALA A 163 6.41 1.20 6.91
N ARG A 164 5.28 1.39 7.59
CA ARG A 164 4.65 2.71 7.76
C ARG A 164 5.53 3.68 8.56
N ASP A 165 6.22 3.18 9.58
CA ASP A 165 7.18 3.95 10.38
C ASP A 165 8.43 4.32 9.58
N ALA A 166 8.94 3.42 8.73
CA ALA A 166 10.04 3.73 7.84
C ALA A 166 9.67 4.81 6.81
N ILE A 167 8.47 4.73 6.22
CA ILE A 167 7.94 5.78 5.32
C ILE A 167 7.82 7.12 6.07
N ALA A 168 7.32 7.10 7.30
CA ALA A 168 7.21 8.31 8.12
C ALA A 168 8.59 8.91 8.43
N ALA A 169 9.59 8.07 8.75
CA ALA A 169 10.95 8.50 9.04
C ALA A 169 11.66 9.13 7.84
N ASP A 170 11.36 8.67 6.62
CA ASP A 170 11.96 9.15 5.37
C ASP A 170 11.01 10.04 4.55
N THR A 171 9.98 10.63 5.19
CA THR A 171 9.00 11.49 4.50
C THR A 171 9.66 12.68 3.80
N ASP A 172 10.74 13.25 4.34
CA ASP A 172 11.47 14.36 3.73
C ASP A 172 12.14 13.97 2.39
N LEU A 173 12.46 12.69 2.19
CA LEU A 173 12.98 12.18 0.91
C LEU A 173 11.86 11.96 -0.12
N LEU A 174 10.65 11.60 0.36
CA LEU A 174 9.51 11.25 -0.49
C LEU A 174 8.72 12.47 -0.94
N LEU A 175 8.60 13.52 -0.11
CA LEU A 175 7.81 14.71 -0.44
C LEU A 175 8.24 15.41 -1.75
N PRO A 176 9.53 15.60 -2.05
CA PRO A 176 9.96 16.20 -3.31
C PRO A 176 9.51 15.42 -4.56
N LEU A 177 9.28 14.10 -4.43
CA LEU A 177 8.85 13.25 -5.54
C LEU A 177 7.42 13.53 -5.99
N LEU A 178 6.62 14.26 -5.20
CA LEU A 178 5.32 14.75 -5.64
C LEU A 178 5.46 15.76 -6.78
N ASP A 179 6.64 16.36 -6.96
CA ASP A 179 6.95 17.29 -8.05
C ASP A 179 7.84 16.68 -9.14
N ASP A 180 8.03 15.36 -9.13
CA ASP A 180 8.80 14.66 -10.15
C ASP A 180 8.21 14.88 -11.56
N PRO A 181 9.02 15.02 -12.62
CA PRO A 181 8.51 15.12 -13.99
C PRO A 181 7.71 13.89 -14.43
N ASP A 182 8.03 12.70 -13.92
CA ASP A 182 7.36 11.46 -14.28
C ASP A 182 6.04 11.28 -13.49
N PRO A 183 4.86 11.22 -14.15
CA PRO A 183 3.59 10.98 -13.47
C PRO A 183 3.53 9.66 -12.70
N GLU A 184 4.22 8.60 -13.15
CA GLU A 184 4.23 7.33 -12.43
C GLU A 184 4.95 7.44 -11.08
N VAL A 185 6.07 8.19 -11.05
CA VAL A 185 6.79 8.49 -9.81
C VAL A 185 5.92 9.32 -8.87
N ARG A 186 5.20 10.34 -9.37
CA ARG A 186 4.28 11.14 -8.55
C ARG A 186 3.17 10.30 -7.93
N ILE A 187 2.56 9.39 -8.70
CA ILE A 187 1.52 8.46 -8.21
C ILE A 187 2.09 7.54 -7.14
N ALA A 188 3.26 6.93 -7.39
CA ALA A 188 3.88 6.00 -6.47
C ALA A 188 4.33 6.69 -5.16
N ALA A 189 4.85 7.92 -5.25
CA ALA A 189 5.18 8.74 -4.10
C ALA A 189 3.95 9.09 -3.26
N ALA A 190 2.86 9.52 -3.88
CA ALA A 190 1.61 9.79 -3.19
C ALA A 190 1.04 8.52 -2.53
N TYR A 191 1.15 7.37 -3.20
CA TYR A 191 0.71 6.09 -2.67
C TYR A 191 1.52 5.65 -1.44
N ALA A 192 2.84 5.78 -1.49
CA ALA A 192 3.72 5.49 -0.35
C ALA A 192 3.46 6.44 0.82
N LEU A 193 3.44 7.75 0.57
CA LEU A 193 3.20 8.77 1.60
C LEU A 193 1.83 8.62 2.28
N ALA A 194 0.80 8.16 1.56
CA ALA A 194 -0.52 7.88 2.14
C ALA A 194 -0.51 6.76 3.18
N ALA A 195 0.55 5.95 3.25
CA ALA A 195 0.72 4.90 4.25
C ALA A 195 1.50 5.35 5.49
N ALA A 196 2.13 6.52 5.47
CA ALA A 196 2.96 7.01 6.58
C ALA A 196 2.21 6.96 7.93
N SER A 197 2.87 6.44 8.96
CA SER A 197 2.31 6.36 10.32
C SER A 197 2.29 7.70 11.06
N ALA A 198 3.02 8.71 10.59
CA ALA A 198 3.10 10.04 11.17
C ALA A 198 3.23 11.13 10.08
N GLY A 199 3.20 12.40 10.50
CA GLY A 199 3.39 13.53 9.59
C GLY A 199 2.18 13.92 8.74
N ALA A 200 0.99 13.41 9.07
CA ALA A 200 -0.24 13.54 8.28
C ALA A 200 -0.53 14.97 7.81
N GLN A 201 -0.40 15.98 8.67
CA GLN A 201 -0.72 17.36 8.31
C GLN A 201 0.21 17.91 7.22
N ASN A 202 1.51 17.59 7.28
CA ASN A 202 2.49 18.02 6.30
C ASN A 202 2.24 17.32 4.96
N ILE A 203 2.03 16.01 5.00
CA ILE A 203 1.74 15.18 3.82
C ILE A 203 0.43 15.64 3.15
N LEU A 204 -0.63 15.86 3.92
CA LEU A 204 -1.91 16.35 3.42
C LEU A 204 -1.76 17.72 2.74
N SER A 205 -0.99 18.62 3.35
CA SER A 205 -0.73 19.95 2.78
C SER A 205 0.02 19.86 1.45
N ALA A 206 0.99 18.96 1.35
CA ALA A 206 1.72 18.70 0.11
C ALA A 206 0.82 18.07 -0.98
N PHE A 207 -0.04 17.11 -0.63
CA PHE A 207 -1.01 16.54 -1.56
C PHE A 207 -1.98 17.60 -2.10
N GLN A 208 -2.51 18.45 -1.22
CA GLN A 208 -3.42 19.53 -1.62
C GLN A 208 -2.73 20.56 -2.51
N ALA A 209 -1.49 20.96 -2.17
CA ALA A 209 -0.71 21.87 -3.01
C ALA A 209 -0.45 21.28 -4.40
N ARG A 210 -0.06 20.00 -4.47
CA ARG A 210 0.16 19.34 -5.75
C ARG A 210 -1.13 19.20 -6.56
N LEU A 211 -2.24 18.83 -5.92
CA LEU A 211 -3.54 18.67 -6.58
C LEU A 211 -4.02 19.97 -7.27
N LEU A 212 -3.69 21.14 -6.72
CA LEU A 212 -4.05 22.43 -7.30
C LEU A 212 -3.31 22.75 -8.61
N ALA A 213 -2.07 22.26 -8.76
CA ALA A 213 -1.22 22.53 -9.91
C ALA A 213 -1.19 21.38 -10.93
N GLU A 214 -1.56 20.17 -10.53
CA GLU A 214 -1.50 18.97 -11.36
C GLU A 214 -2.46 19.05 -12.55
N GLN A 215 -2.02 18.55 -13.70
CA GLN A 215 -2.80 18.49 -14.94
C GLN A 215 -3.02 17.05 -15.43
N ASP A 216 -2.21 16.11 -14.97
CA ASP A 216 -2.36 14.70 -15.29
C ASP A 216 -3.58 14.10 -14.56
N PRO A 217 -4.59 13.56 -15.28
CA PRO A 217 -5.77 12.98 -14.66
C PRO A 217 -5.49 11.79 -13.73
N ALA A 218 -4.53 10.92 -14.07
CA ALA A 218 -4.18 9.79 -13.22
C ALA A 218 -3.57 10.31 -11.91
N VAL A 219 -2.66 11.29 -11.98
CA VAL A 219 -2.06 11.86 -10.77
C VAL A 219 -3.09 12.57 -9.90
N ARG A 220 -4.02 13.34 -10.49
CA ARG A 220 -5.15 13.96 -9.74
C ARG A 220 -5.99 12.92 -9.01
N ALA A 221 -6.38 11.86 -9.71
CA ALA A 221 -7.15 10.77 -9.12
C ALA A 221 -6.37 10.08 -7.99
N GLY A 222 -5.08 9.82 -8.20
CA GLY A 222 -4.19 9.23 -7.21
C GLY A 222 -4.02 10.10 -5.96
N LEU A 223 -3.86 11.42 -6.11
CA LEU A 223 -3.78 12.36 -4.98
C LEU A 223 -5.06 12.39 -4.16
N VAL A 224 -6.23 12.36 -4.80
CA VAL A 224 -7.52 12.33 -4.07
C VAL A 224 -7.68 11.02 -3.29
N LEU A 225 -7.33 9.88 -3.87
CA LEU A 225 -7.34 8.59 -3.17
C LEU A 225 -6.30 8.53 -2.04
N ALA A 226 -5.11 9.12 -2.25
CA ALA A 226 -4.06 9.25 -1.24
C ALA A 226 -4.52 10.10 -0.05
N ILE A 227 -5.20 11.22 -0.31
CA ILE A 227 -5.81 12.08 0.72
C ILE A 227 -6.85 11.27 1.52
N ALA A 228 -7.75 10.55 0.84
CA ALA A 228 -8.76 9.75 1.52
C ALA A 228 -8.14 8.63 2.38
N GLN A 229 -7.11 7.95 1.87
CA GLN A 229 -6.40 6.91 2.61
C GLN A 229 -5.63 7.47 3.82
N LEU A 230 -4.97 8.61 3.67
CA LEU A 230 -4.30 9.30 4.78
C LEU A 230 -5.31 9.70 5.86
N ALA A 231 -6.47 10.24 5.45
CA ALA A 231 -7.55 10.56 6.38
C ALA A 231 -8.10 9.32 7.09
N ARG A 232 -8.18 8.17 6.41
CA ARG A 232 -8.55 6.89 7.04
C ARG A 232 -7.54 6.48 8.10
N ALA A 233 -6.24 6.61 7.78
CA ALA A 233 -5.15 6.23 8.66
C ALA A 233 -5.07 7.10 9.94
N HIS A 234 -5.42 8.38 9.81
CA HIS A 234 -5.27 9.39 10.87
C HIS A 234 -6.61 9.91 11.44
N GLN A 235 -7.72 9.31 11.04
CA GLN A 235 -9.09 9.63 11.48
C GLN A 235 -9.48 11.10 11.27
N ASP A 236 -9.08 11.69 10.12
CA ASP A 236 -9.39 13.08 9.80
C ASP A 236 -10.81 13.25 9.23
N SER A 237 -11.72 13.72 10.08
CA SER A 237 -13.10 14.01 9.71
C SER A 237 -13.26 15.16 8.69
N SER A 238 -12.33 16.12 8.64
CA SER A 238 -12.44 17.28 7.73
C SER A 238 -12.29 16.88 6.27
N THR A 239 -11.48 15.85 6.00
CA THR A 239 -11.34 15.25 4.67
C THR A 239 -12.66 14.63 4.19
N VAL A 240 -13.50 14.09 5.08
CA VAL A 240 -14.82 13.53 4.71
C VAL A 240 -15.74 14.62 4.17
N GLU A 241 -15.78 15.78 4.83
CA GLU A 241 -16.57 16.93 4.38
C GLU A 241 -16.06 17.48 3.05
N TRP A 242 -14.73 17.55 2.88
CA TRP A 242 -14.12 17.97 1.63
C TRP A 242 -14.46 17.03 0.46
N LEU A 243 -14.31 15.72 0.63
CA LEU A 243 -14.66 14.72 -0.38
C LEU A 243 -16.15 14.79 -0.74
N ARG A 244 -17.02 15.00 0.27
CA ARG A 244 -18.46 15.19 0.08
C ARG A 244 -18.79 16.41 -0.79
N ALA A 245 -18.03 17.49 -0.66
CA ALA A 245 -18.18 18.68 -1.48
C ALA A 245 -17.59 18.52 -2.89
N CYS A 246 -16.54 17.70 -3.04
CA CYS A 246 -15.85 17.51 -4.32
C CYS A 246 -16.61 16.68 -5.33
N TRP A 247 -17.21 15.55 -4.95
CA TRP A 247 -17.83 14.66 -5.92
C TRP A 247 -19.05 15.23 -6.67
N PRO A 248 -19.94 16.06 -6.06
CA PRO A 248 -21.08 16.62 -6.77
C PRO A 248 -20.73 17.89 -7.57
N ASP A 249 -19.57 18.51 -7.32
CA ASP A 249 -19.19 19.79 -7.93
C ASP A 249 -18.88 19.63 -9.42
N PRO A 250 -19.70 20.20 -10.33
CA PRO A 250 -19.49 20.09 -11.77
C PRO A 250 -18.26 20.87 -12.27
N ALA A 251 -17.70 21.78 -11.46
CA ALA A 251 -16.46 22.46 -11.80
C ALA A 251 -15.22 21.57 -11.62
N ARG A 252 -15.36 20.43 -10.91
CA ARG A 252 -14.27 19.48 -10.72
C ARG A 252 -14.14 18.55 -11.94
N PRO A 253 -12.89 18.21 -12.33
CA PRO A 253 -12.65 17.20 -13.34
C PRO A 253 -13.28 15.84 -12.99
N PRO A 254 -13.73 15.03 -13.97
CA PRO A 254 -14.33 13.71 -13.75
C PRO A 254 -13.53 12.81 -12.81
N GLU A 255 -12.22 12.72 -13.01
CA GLU A 255 -11.31 11.86 -12.26
C GLU A 255 -11.24 12.26 -10.77
N VAL A 256 -11.33 13.55 -10.47
CA VAL A 256 -11.39 14.06 -9.09
C VAL A 256 -12.72 13.71 -8.46
N ARG A 257 -13.82 13.81 -9.21
CA ARG A 257 -15.17 13.53 -8.72
C ARG A 257 -15.35 12.05 -8.40
N VAL A 258 -14.91 11.15 -9.29
CA VAL A 258 -14.97 9.70 -9.08
C VAL A 258 -14.10 9.28 -7.90
N SER A 259 -12.84 9.73 -7.84
CA SER A 259 -11.97 9.44 -6.68
C SER A 259 -12.52 10.03 -5.39
N ALA A 260 -13.14 11.21 -5.41
CA ALA A 260 -13.74 11.81 -4.23
C ALA A 260 -14.95 11.00 -3.73
N ALA A 261 -15.78 10.49 -4.65
CA ALA A 261 -16.88 9.60 -4.32
C ALA A 261 -16.39 8.30 -3.67
N LEU A 262 -15.39 7.64 -4.27
CA LEU A 262 -14.78 6.43 -3.72
C LEU A 262 -14.18 6.66 -2.34
N GLY A 263 -13.39 7.74 -2.19
CA GLY A 263 -12.81 8.12 -0.91
C GLY A 263 -13.88 8.40 0.14
N TRP A 264 -14.93 9.14 -0.20
CA TRP A 264 -16.04 9.42 0.71
C TRP A 264 -16.74 8.13 1.16
N LEU A 265 -17.04 7.21 0.23
CA LEU A 265 -17.64 5.91 0.52
C LEU A 265 -16.76 5.07 1.46
N CYS A 266 -15.43 5.11 1.31
CA CYS A 266 -14.50 4.40 2.19
C CYS A 266 -14.36 5.01 3.60
N LEU A 267 -14.70 6.29 3.77
CA LEU A 267 -14.55 7.01 5.03
C LEU A 267 -15.85 7.12 5.83
N THR A 268 -16.97 6.59 5.31
CA THR A 268 -18.28 6.75 5.94
C THR A 268 -19.15 5.51 5.85
N ASP A 269 -19.96 5.30 6.89
CA ASP A 269 -21.04 4.32 6.91
C ASP A 269 -22.39 4.95 6.55
N LEU A 270 -22.40 6.19 6.04
CA LEU A 270 -23.62 6.85 5.60
C LEU A 270 -24.26 6.12 4.41
N PRO A 271 -25.59 6.16 4.28
CA PRO A 271 -26.30 5.65 3.11
C PRO A 271 -25.77 6.28 1.81
N VAL A 272 -25.81 5.50 0.72
CA VAL A 272 -25.50 6.02 -0.61
C VAL A 272 -26.51 7.11 -0.96
N PRO A 273 -26.08 8.33 -1.33
CA PRO A 273 -26.97 9.34 -1.88
C PRO A 273 -27.56 8.88 -3.22
N ASP A 274 -28.85 9.10 -3.44
CA ASP A 274 -29.57 8.65 -4.64
C ASP A 274 -28.94 9.15 -5.95
N GLU A 275 -28.29 10.31 -5.93
CA GLU A 275 -27.65 10.91 -7.11
C GLU A 275 -26.28 10.29 -7.42
N LEU A 276 -25.66 9.61 -6.44
CA LEU A 276 -24.28 9.13 -6.57
C LEU A 276 -24.14 8.01 -7.62
N PRO A 277 -25.00 6.98 -7.68
CA PRO A 277 -24.92 5.95 -8.72
C PRO A 277 -25.02 6.53 -10.14
N SER A 278 -26.00 7.41 -10.39
CA SER A 278 -26.17 8.03 -11.71
C SER A 278 -24.94 8.86 -12.12
N MET A 279 -24.36 9.59 -11.16
CA MET A 279 -23.14 10.37 -11.41
C MET A 279 -21.96 9.48 -11.75
N LEU A 280 -21.80 8.35 -11.06
CA LEU A 280 -20.72 7.39 -11.32
C LEU A 280 -20.90 6.69 -12.68
N ASP A 281 -22.13 6.34 -13.05
CA ASP A 281 -22.44 5.77 -14.36
C ASP A 281 -22.11 6.75 -15.50
N ASP A 282 -22.41 8.05 -15.33
CA ASP A 282 -22.08 9.09 -16.29
C ASP A 282 -20.55 9.24 -16.50
N PHE A 283 -19.74 8.93 -15.49
CA PHE A 283 -18.27 9.01 -15.54
C PHE A 283 -17.56 7.67 -15.74
N ALA A 284 -18.29 6.56 -15.86
CA ALA A 284 -17.76 5.25 -16.22
C ALA A 284 -17.35 5.15 -17.71
N THR A 285 -16.73 6.20 -18.24
CA THR A 285 -16.29 6.30 -19.63
C THR A 285 -14.86 5.76 -19.80
N PRO A 286 -14.45 5.36 -21.02
CA PRO A 286 -13.06 4.99 -21.33
C PRO A 286 -12.02 6.04 -20.91
N GLU A 287 -12.38 7.32 -21.00
CA GLU A 287 -11.52 8.45 -20.70
C GLU A 287 -11.20 8.57 -19.20
N THR A 288 -12.15 8.24 -18.32
CA THR A 288 -11.93 8.23 -16.86
C THR A 288 -11.36 6.90 -16.40
N THR A 289 -11.83 5.79 -16.97
CA THR A 289 -11.43 4.43 -16.56
C THR A 289 -9.98 4.12 -16.90
N ARG A 290 -9.45 4.57 -18.05
CA ARG A 290 -8.04 4.29 -18.44
C ARG A 290 -7.02 4.90 -17.48
N PRO A 291 -7.07 6.21 -17.13
CA PRO A 291 -6.18 6.78 -16.12
C PRO A 291 -6.33 6.11 -14.75
N MET A 292 -7.58 5.82 -14.34
CA MET A 292 -7.83 5.18 -13.05
C MET A 292 -7.30 3.75 -12.97
N ALA A 293 -7.32 2.99 -14.08
CA ALA A 293 -6.79 1.62 -14.11
C ALA A 293 -5.29 1.53 -13.79
N GLN A 294 -4.54 2.62 -13.95
CA GLN A 294 -3.11 2.66 -13.63
C GLN A 294 -2.85 2.83 -12.13
N LEU A 295 -3.86 3.25 -11.37
CA LEU A 295 -3.73 3.56 -9.95
C LEU A 295 -3.53 2.28 -9.13
N PRO A 296 -2.59 2.26 -8.17
CA PRO A 296 -2.33 1.09 -7.33
C PRO A 296 -3.60 0.55 -6.64
N TRP A 297 -4.46 1.44 -6.16
CA TRP A 297 -5.77 1.09 -5.59
C TRP A 297 -6.67 0.30 -6.54
N MET A 298 -6.71 0.68 -7.82
CA MET A 298 -7.55 -0.01 -8.82
C MET A 298 -6.90 -1.31 -9.27
N ARG A 299 -5.57 -1.33 -9.44
CA ARG A 299 -4.83 -2.54 -9.78
C ARG A 299 -4.98 -3.62 -8.71
N ALA A 300 -4.95 -3.24 -7.44
CA ALA A 300 -5.18 -4.18 -6.34
C ALA A 300 -6.62 -4.73 -6.31
N ALA A 301 -7.60 -3.94 -6.76
CA ALA A 301 -9.00 -4.37 -6.83
C ALA A 301 -9.32 -5.17 -8.11
N GLU A 302 -8.45 -5.18 -9.12
CA GLU A 302 -8.72 -5.82 -10.40
C GLU A 302 -8.89 -7.34 -10.27
N SER A 303 -9.77 -7.92 -11.10
CA SER A 303 -9.94 -9.37 -11.23
C SER A 303 -9.87 -9.80 -12.69
N THR A 304 -9.82 -11.11 -12.93
CA THR A 304 -9.83 -11.72 -14.28
C THR A 304 -11.04 -11.29 -15.13
N HIS A 305 -12.14 -10.89 -14.48
CA HIS A 305 -13.43 -10.65 -15.13
C HIS A 305 -13.86 -9.18 -15.14
N ARG A 306 -13.25 -8.32 -14.31
CA ARG A 306 -13.69 -6.93 -14.14
C ARG A 306 -12.50 -6.02 -13.81
N ASN A 307 -12.45 -4.85 -14.47
CA ASN A 307 -11.48 -3.84 -14.11
C ASN A 307 -11.72 -3.34 -12.67
N GLY A 308 -10.65 -2.93 -11.99
CA GLY A 308 -10.69 -2.58 -10.57
C GLY A 308 -11.70 -1.47 -10.23
N LEU A 309 -11.80 -0.44 -11.06
CA LEU A 309 -12.76 0.65 -10.82
C LEU A 309 -14.20 0.15 -10.81
N HIS A 310 -14.61 -0.61 -11.83
CA HIS A 310 -15.98 -1.14 -11.90
C HIS A 310 -16.26 -2.09 -10.74
N ARG A 311 -15.26 -2.86 -10.29
CA ARG A 311 -15.40 -3.76 -9.14
C ARG A 311 -15.58 -2.97 -7.84
N CYS A 312 -14.76 -1.93 -7.60
CA CYS A 312 -14.95 -1.03 -6.47
C CYS A 312 -16.34 -0.38 -6.47
N LEU A 313 -16.78 0.17 -7.61
CA LEU A 313 -18.09 0.82 -7.70
C LEU A 313 -19.22 -0.17 -7.41
N HIS A 314 -19.17 -1.39 -7.96
CA HIS A 314 -20.14 -2.44 -7.69
C HIS A 314 -20.19 -2.80 -6.20
N ALA A 315 -19.05 -3.18 -5.62
CA ALA A 315 -18.95 -3.62 -4.23
C ALA A 315 -19.33 -2.52 -3.22
N MET A 316 -19.03 -1.25 -3.53
CA MET A 316 -19.36 -0.15 -2.62
C MET A 316 -20.81 0.32 -2.73
N LEU A 317 -21.43 0.26 -3.91
CA LEU A 317 -22.82 0.71 -4.09
C LEU A 317 -23.83 -0.39 -3.72
N GLN A 318 -23.44 -1.67 -3.82
CA GLN A 318 -24.30 -2.81 -3.54
C GLN A 318 -23.65 -3.75 -2.50
N PRO A 319 -23.47 -3.31 -1.24
CA PRO A 319 -22.77 -4.09 -0.23
C PRO A 319 -23.48 -5.41 0.15
N ASP A 320 -24.80 -5.50 -0.05
CA ASP A 320 -25.61 -6.68 0.31
C ASP A 320 -25.69 -7.73 -0.80
N THR A 321 -25.27 -7.40 -2.02
CA THR A 321 -25.09 -8.39 -3.08
C THR A 321 -23.68 -8.95 -2.93
N ALA A 322 -23.54 -9.96 -2.05
CA ALA A 322 -22.31 -10.76 -2.05
C ALA A 322 -22.02 -11.18 -3.51
N ASP A 323 -20.81 -10.91 -4.00
CA ASP A 323 -20.35 -11.32 -5.31
C ASP A 323 -20.48 -12.86 -5.41
N ALA A 324 -21.65 -13.33 -5.86
CA ALA A 324 -21.91 -14.75 -6.06
C ALA A 324 -20.98 -15.34 -7.12
N GLU A 325 -20.36 -14.48 -7.94
CA GLU A 325 -19.37 -14.83 -8.95
C GLU A 325 -17.96 -15.05 -8.37
N ASP A 326 -17.58 -14.45 -7.22
CA ASP A 326 -16.25 -14.63 -6.60
C ASP A 326 -16.13 -15.94 -5.79
N ARG A 327 -17.24 -16.64 -5.53
CA ARG A 327 -17.19 -18.03 -4.99
C ARG A 327 -16.61 -19.02 -5.98
N SER A 328 -16.46 -18.64 -7.26
CA SER A 328 -15.83 -19.45 -8.30
C SER A 328 -14.29 -19.39 -8.26
N ASP A 329 -13.71 -18.48 -7.49
CA ASP A 329 -12.25 -18.28 -7.38
C ASP A 329 -11.63 -18.97 -6.17
N ASP A 330 -12.37 -19.86 -5.49
CA ASP A 330 -11.75 -20.88 -4.64
C ASP A 330 -11.31 -22.06 -5.52
N PRO A 331 -10.00 -22.23 -5.81
CA PRO A 331 -9.51 -23.41 -6.54
C PRO A 331 -9.74 -24.73 -5.80
N TRP A 332 -10.31 -24.68 -4.58
CA TRP A 332 -10.69 -25.82 -3.74
C TRP A 332 -12.20 -25.96 -3.51
N SER A 333 -13.02 -25.20 -4.23
CA SER A 333 -14.47 -25.45 -4.33
C SER A 333 -14.85 -26.39 -5.47
#